data_AF-A0A835ZDY1-F1
#
_entry.id   AF-A0A835ZDY1-F1
#
_cell.length_a   1.000
_cell.length_b   1.000
_cell.length_c   1.000
_cell.angle_alpha   90.00
_cell.angle_beta   90.00
_cell.angle_gamma   90.00
#
_symmetry.space_group_name_H-M   'P 1'
#
loop_
_entity.id
_entity.type
_entity.pdbx_description
1 polymer ?
#
loop_
_entity_poly.entity_id
_entity_poly.type
_entity_poly.pdbx_seq_one_letter_code
_entity_poly.pdbx_strand_id
1 'polypeptide(L)'
;MTCSNAAVGGHLLFLQWARANGCPWDEDTCRRSAWTGHLEILQWARANGCPWSEETCAFAALGGHLDVLRWARANGCPWDAKTCGFAEWGGHLDVLEWARAHGCPEKYLGQRQRWRMRRRREGRAGERGRGAPAVVTAMAVSDFGGQSVELQG
;
A
#
# COMPACT_ATOMS: atom_id res chain seq x y z
N MET A 1 23.06 22.97 11.00
CA MET A 1 22.47 21.81 11.70
C MET A 1 21.01 22.15 12.03
N THR A 2 20.20 22.48 11.01
CA THR A 2 19.05 23.39 11.20
C THR A 2 17.79 22.89 10.50
N CYS A 3 17.76 22.88 9.16
CA CYS A 3 16.54 22.50 8.41
C CYS A 3 16.21 21.01 8.55
N SER A 4 17.20 20.13 8.41
CA SER A 4 17.00 18.68 8.40
C SER A 4 16.67 18.07 9.77
N ASN A 5 17.02 18.73 10.89
CA ASN A 5 16.53 18.32 12.22
C ASN A 5 15.10 18.82 12.48
N ALA A 6 14.75 20.02 12.02
CA ALA A 6 13.38 20.53 12.10
C ALA A 6 12.38 19.70 11.26
N ALA A 7 12.85 19.20 10.11
CA ALA A 7 12.12 18.26 9.26
C ALA A 7 11.86 16.90 9.95
N VAL A 8 12.74 16.46 10.85
CA VAL A 8 12.49 15.26 11.68
C VAL A 8 11.47 15.56 12.79
N GLY A 9 11.63 16.69 13.49
CA GLY A 9 10.81 17.06 14.65
C GLY A 9 9.40 17.59 14.36
N GLY A 10 9.00 17.76 13.09
CA GLY A 10 7.69 18.34 12.75
C GLY A 10 7.59 19.85 12.98
N HIS A 11 8.71 20.54 13.18
CA HIS A 11 8.74 21.94 13.59
C HIS A 11 8.69 22.91 12.40
N LEU A 12 7.53 23.00 11.74
CA LEU A 12 7.30 23.86 10.57
C LEU A 12 7.72 25.33 10.81
N LEU A 13 7.37 25.91 11.97
CA LEU A 13 7.74 27.29 12.32
C LEU A 13 9.26 27.50 12.42
N PHE A 14 9.99 26.53 12.94
CA PHE A 14 11.46 26.59 12.99
C PHE A 14 12.07 26.46 11.60
N LEU A 15 11.45 25.68 10.71
CA LEU A 15 11.91 25.49 9.33
C LEU A 15 11.65 26.76 8.49
N GLN A 16 10.51 27.43 8.70
CA GLN A 16 10.23 28.77 8.18
C GLN A 16 11.26 29.80 8.69
N TRP A 17 11.54 29.81 10.00
CA TRP A 17 12.53 30.71 10.60
C TRP A 17 13.94 30.46 10.03
N ALA A 18 14.36 29.19 9.93
CA ALA A 18 15.66 28.82 9.36
C ALA A 18 15.79 29.30 7.90
N ARG A 19 14.72 29.18 7.10
CA ARG A 19 14.68 29.70 5.73
C ARG A 19 14.76 31.22 5.67
N ALA A 20 14.04 31.93 6.54
CA ALA A 20 14.11 33.39 6.63
C ALA A 20 15.51 33.89 7.02
N ASN A 21 16.24 33.11 7.83
CA ASN A 21 17.64 33.38 8.21
C ASN A 21 18.66 32.87 7.18
N GLY A 22 18.23 32.53 5.96
CA GLY A 22 19.13 32.14 4.87
C GLY A 22 19.81 30.78 5.04
N CYS A 23 19.33 29.91 5.94
CA CYS A 23 19.89 28.56 6.04
C CYS A 23 19.71 27.80 4.70
N PRO A 24 20.76 27.17 4.17
CA PRO A 24 20.62 26.29 3.03
C PRO A 24 19.80 25.06 3.42
N TRP A 25 19.02 24.58 2.45
CA TRP A 25 18.45 23.24 2.47
C TRP A 25 18.96 22.45 1.26
N ASP A 26 18.77 21.14 1.38
CA ASP A 26 19.18 20.11 0.45
C ASP A 26 18.05 19.06 0.37
N GLU A 27 18.24 18.06 -0.49
CA GLU A 27 17.30 16.94 -0.64
C GLU A 27 17.11 16.16 0.66
N ASP A 28 18.07 16.18 1.58
CA ASP A 28 17.97 15.56 2.91
C ASP A 28 16.83 16.16 3.75
N THR A 29 16.50 17.45 3.55
CA THR A 29 15.36 18.09 4.23
C THR A 29 14.01 17.50 3.76
N CYS A 30 13.84 17.26 2.45
CA CYS A 30 12.69 16.56 1.89
C CYS A 30 12.69 15.07 2.28
N ARG A 31 13.84 14.40 2.19
CA ARG A 31 14.01 12.98 2.54
C ARG A 31 13.63 12.69 3.99
N ARG A 32 14.08 13.52 4.93
CA ARG A 32 13.79 13.32 6.36
C ARG A 32 12.35 13.64 6.74
N SER A 33 11.76 14.72 6.19
CA SER A 33 10.33 15.01 6.41
C SER A 33 9.43 13.93 5.81
N ALA A 34 9.84 13.34 4.69
CA ALA A 34 9.17 12.17 4.12
C ALA A 34 9.30 10.92 5.01
N TRP A 35 10.50 10.66 5.56
CA TRP A 35 10.75 9.54 6.47
C TRP A 35 9.95 9.60 7.78
N THR A 36 9.68 10.80 8.30
CA THR A 36 8.94 11.02 9.55
C THR A 36 7.45 11.29 9.37
N GLY A 37 6.95 11.33 8.14
CA GLY A 37 5.53 11.48 7.84
C GLY A 37 5.00 12.91 7.89
N HIS A 38 5.86 13.93 8.02
CA HIS A 38 5.45 15.33 8.15
C HIS A 38 5.07 15.94 6.81
N LEU A 39 3.92 15.54 6.28
CA LEU A 39 3.38 15.97 5.00
C LEU A 39 3.31 17.49 4.85
N GLU A 40 2.91 18.22 5.89
CA GLU A 40 2.85 19.69 5.87
C GLU A 40 4.22 20.34 5.64
N ILE A 41 5.28 19.76 6.24
CA ILE A 41 6.65 20.22 6.01
C ILE A 41 7.07 19.95 4.57
N LEU A 42 6.77 18.76 4.04
CA LEU A 42 7.14 18.40 2.67
C LEU A 42 6.40 19.27 1.64
N GLN A 43 5.12 19.57 1.87
CA GLN A 43 4.32 20.51 1.09
C GLN A 43 4.94 21.91 1.11
N TRP A 44 5.24 22.45 2.30
CA TRP A 44 5.81 23.78 2.44
C TRP A 44 7.22 23.87 1.83
N ALA A 45 8.08 22.86 2.05
CA ALA A 45 9.41 22.78 1.47
C ALA A 45 9.35 22.78 -0.07
N ARG A 46 8.42 22.00 -0.64
CA ARG A 46 8.19 21.97 -2.09
C ARG A 46 7.71 23.31 -2.64
N ALA A 47 6.75 23.95 -1.96
CA ALA A 47 6.22 25.25 -2.37
C ALA A 47 7.29 26.35 -2.40
N ASN A 48 8.33 26.23 -1.56
CA ASN A 48 9.45 27.17 -1.52
C ASN A 48 10.65 26.77 -2.40
N GLY A 49 10.54 25.70 -3.20
CA GLY A 49 11.59 25.27 -4.13
C GLY A 49 12.71 24.43 -3.50
N CYS A 50 12.43 23.67 -2.44
CA CYS A 50 13.35 22.65 -1.96
C CYS A 50 13.52 21.53 -3.01
N PRO A 51 14.75 21.10 -3.34
CA PRO A 51 14.97 19.97 -4.22
C PRO A 51 14.50 18.67 -3.56
N TRP A 52 14.13 17.71 -4.39
CA TRP A 52 13.77 16.35 -3.98
C TRP A 52 14.29 15.34 -5.00
N SER A 53 14.32 14.08 -4.60
CA SER A 53 14.78 12.98 -5.45
C SER A 53 14.01 11.70 -5.13
N GLU A 54 14.33 10.61 -5.83
CA GLU A 54 13.72 9.29 -5.66
C GLU A 54 13.78 8.79 -4.21
N GLU A 55 14.78 9.24 -3.45
CA GLU A 55 14.91 8.95 -2.03
C GLU A 55 13.75 9.53 -1.20
N THR A 56 13.13 10.63 -1.61
CA THR A 56 11.96 11.18 -0.89
C THR A 56 10.80 10.19 -0.92
N CYS A 57 10.53 9.55 -2.07
CA CYS A 57 9.54 8.47 -2.16
C CYS A 57 10.00 7.20 -1.41
N ALA A 58 11.28 6.81 -1.54
CA ALA A 58 11.78 5.61 -0.90
C ALA A 58 11.77 5.70 0.64
N PHE A 59 12.08 6.86 1.21
CA PHE A 59 12.05 7.08 2.65
C PHE A 59 10.63 7.29 3.21
N ALA A 60 9.70 7.91 2.46
CA ALA A 60 8.27 7.85 2.78
C ALA A 60 7.78 6.41 2.89
N ALA A 61 8.22 5.56 1.95
CA ALA A 61 7.89 4.16 1.95
C ALA A 61 8.54 3.37 3.11
N LEU A 62 9.77 3.73 3.49
CA LEU A 62 10.45 3.18 4.66
C LEU A 62 9.76 3.51 6.00
N GLY A 63 9.19 4.71 6.13
CA GLY A 63 8.46 5.12 7.34
C GLY A 63 7.00 4.68 7.38
N GLY A 64 6.48 4.08 6.31
CA GLY A 64 5.07 3.66 6.22
C GLY A 64 4.09 4.78 5.88
N HIS A 65 4.57 5.93 5.43
CA HIS A 65 3.78 7.14 5.22
C HIS A 65 3.11 7.14 3.83
N LEU A 66 2.04 6.36 3.71
CA LEU A 66 1.27 6.17 2.48
C LEU A 66 0.66 7.48 1.93
N ASP A 67 0.23 8.36 2.81
CA ASP A 67 -0.28 9.70 2.50
C ASP A 67 0.80 10.60 1.89
N VAL A 68 1.99 10.61 2.49
CA VAL A 68 3.18 11.30 1.95
C VAL A 68 3.57 10.73 0.59
N LEU A 69 3.63 9.41 0.44
CA LEU A 69 3.98 8.78 -0.83
C LEU A 69 2.97 9.09 -1.94
N ARG A 70 1.66 9.08 -1.62
CA ARG A 70 0.58 9.49 -2.54
C ARG A 70 0.75 10.94 -2.98
N TRP A 71 0.97 11.84 -2.04
CA TRP A 71 1.14 13.26 -2.33
C TRP A 71 2.41 13.53 -3.15
N ALA A 72 3.55 12.94 -2.78
CA ALA A 72 4.80 13.06 -3.53
C ALA A 72 4.63 12.57 -4.97
N ARG A 73 3.98 11.42 -5.17
CA ARG A 73 3.71 10.87 -6.51
C ARG A 73 2.78 11.76 -7.33
N ALA A 74 1.72 12.32 -6.71
CA ALA A 74 0.78 13.23 -7.37
C ALA A 74 1.45 14.55 -7.82
N ASN A 75 2.46 15.02 -7.09
CA ASN A 75 3.21 16.24 -7.41
C ASN A 75 4.45 15.99 -8.31
N GLY A 76 4.55 14.80 -8.91
CA GLY A 76 5.60 14.48 -9.88
C GLY A 76 6.97 14.20 -9.27
N CYS A 77 7.05 13.82 -7.98
CA CYS A 77 8.29 13.31 -7.41
C CYS A 77 8.71 12.03 -8.17
N PRO A 78 9.99 11.92 -8.59
CA PRO A 78 10.52 10.67 -9.14
C PRO A 78 10.52 9.60 -8.05
N TRP A 79 10.53 8.34 -8.46
CA TRP A 79 10.57 7.18 -7.57
C TRP A 79 11.27 6.03 -8.28
N ASP A 80 12.01 5.22 -7.52
CA ASP A 80 12.77 4.10 -8.07
C ASP A 80 12.38 2.77 -7.39
N ALA A 81 13.11 1.72 -7.77
CA ALA A 81 12.92 0.37 -7.26
C ALA A 81 13.22 0.22 -5.75
N LYS A 82 13.95 1.16 -5.13
CA LYS A 82 14.13 1.19 -3.67
C LYS A 82 12.80 1.43 -2.97
N THR A 83 11.87 2.18 -3.58
CA THR A 83 10.55 2.48 -2.99
C THR A 83 9.81 1.22 -2.53
N CYS A 84 9.74 0.19 -3.38
CA CYS A 84 9.13 -1.08 -2.99
C CYS A 84 10.00 -1.86 -1.99
N GLY A 85 11.31 -1.92 -2.20
CA GLY A 85 12.21 -2.62 -1.27
C GLY A 85 12.26 -2.03 0.14
N PHE A 86 12.06 -0.72 0.26
CA PHE A 86 12.05 0.00 1.53
C PHE A 86 10.71 -0.12 2.25
N ALA A 87 9.58 -0.15 1.52
CA ALA A 87 8.28 -0.55 2.09
C ALA A 87 8.32 -1.98 2.64
N GLU A 88 8.97 -2.90 1.92
CA GLU A 88 9.15 -4.29 2.35
C GLU A 88 10.10 -4.39 3.57
N TRP A 89 11.21 -3.64 3.59
CA TRP A 89 12.16 -3.63 4.71
C TRP A 89 11.59 -2.97 5.98
N GLY A 90 10.76 -1.93 5.85
CA GLY A 90 9.98 -1.35 6.95
C GLY A 90 8.76 -2.19 7.39
N GLY A 91 8.40 -3.22 6.62
CA GLY A 91 7.22 -4.06 6.91
C GLY A 91 5.86 -3.41 6.58
N HIS A 92 5.86 -2.30 5.86
CA HIS A 92 4.67 -1.50 5.53
C HIS A 92 3.92 -2.07 4.32
N LEU A 93 3.16 -3.13 4.57
CA LEU A 93 2.44 -3.90 3.55
C LEU A 93 1.42 -3.05 2.76
N ASP A 94 0.77 -2.09 3.41
CA ASP A 94 -0.19 -1.16 2.81
C ASP A 94 0.47 -0.23 1.79
N VAL A 95 1.65 0.31 2.14
CA VAL A 95 2.48 1.09 1.22
C VAL A 95 2.98 0.23 0.07
N LEU A 96 3.45 -0.99 0.37
CA LEU A 96 3.96 -1.93 -0.64
C LEU A 96 2.87 -2.34 -1.64
N GLU A 97 1.64 -2.61 -1.17
CA GLU A 97 0.50 -2.90 -2.03
C GLU A 97 0.12 -1.71 -2.91
N TRP A 98 0.11 -0.50 -2.34
CA TRP A 98 -0.18 0.72 -3.11
C TRP A 98 0.89 1.01 -4.15
N ALA A 99 2.18 0.92 -3.79
CA ALA A 99 3.30 1.14 -4.70
C ALA A 99 3.30 0.12 -5.85
N ARG A 100 3.08 -1.16 -5.56
CA ARG A 100 2.89 -2.22 -6.58
C ARG A 100 1.69 -1.95 -7.49
N ALA A 101 0.57 -1.46 -6.95
CA ALA A 101 -0.60 -1.11 -7.75
C ALA A 101 -0.36 0.06 -8.71
N HIS A 102 0.52 1.00 -8.36
CA HIS A 102 0.83 2.20 -9.15
C HIS A 102 2.07 2.04 -10.05
N GLY A 103 2.58 0.82 -10.22
CA GLY A 103 3.66 0.52 -11.16
C GLY A 103 5.06 0.86 -10.65
N CYS A 104 5.30 0.81 -9.33
CA CYS A 104 6.64 0.84 -8.76
C CYS A 104 7.53 -0.22 -9.45
N PRO A 105 8.71 0.15 -9.98
CA PRO A 105 9.56 -0.77 -10.74
C PRO A 105 10.18 -1.80 -9.80
N GLU A 106 9.64 -3.02 -9.80
CA GLU A 106 10.11 -4.09 -8.91
C GLU A 106 11.53 -4.55 -9.29
N LYS A 107 12.47 -4.47 -8.34
CA LYS A 107 13.90 -4.74 -8.56
C LYS A 107 14.15 -6.24 -8.77
N TYR A 108 13.93 -6.72 -9.99
CA TYR A 108 14.09 -8.11 -10.43
C TYR A 108 13.20 -9.14 -9.71
N LEU A 109 12.10 -9.56 -10.35
CA LEU A 109 11.74 -10.98 -10.61
C LEU A 109 10.26 -11.18 -10.98
N GLY A 110 9.98 -11.28 -12.28
CA GLY A 110 9.18 -12.37 -12.90
C GLY A 110 7.77 -12.78 -12.41
N GLN A 111 7.15 -12.21 -11.37
CA GLN A 111 5.93 -12.79 -10.75
C GLN A 111 4.71 -11.86 -10.60
N ARG A 112 4.55 -10.93 -11.55
CA ARG A 112 3.32 -10.14 -11.79
C ARG A 112 2.02 -10.97 -11.84
N GLN A 113 2.10 -12.27 -12.19
CA GLN A 113 0.93 -13.16 -12.26
C GLN A 113 0.59 -13.87 -10.94
N ARG A 114 1.58 -14.34 -10.16
CA ARG A 114 1.36 -15.12 -8.93
C ARG A 114 0.52 -14.35 -7.91
N TRP A 115 0.80 -13.05 -7.75
CA TRP A 115 0.09 -12.21 -6.77
C TRP A 115 -1.35 -11.89 -7.18
N ARG A 116 -1.61 -11.60 -8.47
CA ARG A 116 -2.99 -11.47 -9.01
C ARG A 116 -3.81 -12.75 -8.81
N MET A 117 -3.19 -13.92 -8.94
CA MET A 117 -3.86 -15.20 -8.65
C MET A 117 -4.12 -15.40 -7.15
N ARG A 118 -3.15 -15.02 -6.29
CA ARG A 118 -3.28 -15.15 -4.83
C ARG A 118 -4.42 -14.29 -4.27
N ARG A 119 -4.48 -12.99 -4.61
CA ARG A 119 -5.58 -12.09 -4.22
C ARG A 119 -6.96 -12.60 -4.69
N ARG A 120 -7.06 -13.20 -5.87
CA ARG A 120 -8.32 -13.81 -6.38
C ARG A 120 -8.74 -15.09 -5.62
N ARG A 121 -7.84 -15.73 -4.89
CA ARG A 121 -8.15 -16.88 -4.00
C ARG A 121 -8.55 -16.40 -2.61
N GLU A 122 -7.80 -15.46 -2.04
CA GLU A 122 -8.06 -14.89 -0.71
C GLU A 122 -9.38 -14.10 -0.68
N GLY A 123 -9.67 -13.29 -1.70
CA GLY A 123 -10.95 -12.59 -1.84
C GLY A 123 -12.18 -13.50 -2.07
N ARG A 124 -11.99 -14.80 -2.33
CA ARG A 124 -13.09 -15.78 -2.51
C ARG A 124 -13.22 -16.77 -1.34
N ALA A 125 -12.44 -16.56 -0.28
CA ALA A 125 -12.52 -17.32 0.97
C ALA A 125 -13.50 -16.70 1.98
N GLY A 126 -13.76 -15.39 1.90
CA GLY A 126 -14.61 -14.65 2.85
C GLY A 126 -16.13 -14.90 2.77
N GLU A 127 -16.63 -15.54 1.71
CA GLU A 127 -18.08 -15.77 1.50
C GLU A 127 -18.56 -17.16 1.96
N ARG A 128 -17.68 -18.06 2.39
CA ARG A 128 -18.05 -19.40 2.90
C ARG A 128 -17.89 -19.49 4.41
N GLY A 129 -18.78 -18.82 5.15
CA GLY A 129 -18.71 -18.82 6.61
C GLY A 129 -19.78 -18.06 7.39
N ARG A 130 -21.09 -18.28 7.11
CA ARG A 130 -22.18 -17.90 8.06
C ARG A 130 -23.34 -18.91 8.08
N GLY A 131 -23.29 -19.81 9.07
CA GLY A 131 -24.44 -20.58 9.61
C GLY A 131 -25.02 -21.70 8.73
N ALA A 132 -25.61 -22.77 9.28
CA ALA A 132 -25.65 -23.28 10.66
C ALA A 132 -26.02 -24.80 10.62
N PRO A 133 -25.97 -25.56 11.73
CA PRO A 133 -25.91 -27.04 11.69
C PRO A 133 -27.26 -27.76 11.63
N ALA A 134 -27.17 -29.10 11.54
CA ALA A 134 -28.26 -30.03 11.26
C ALA A 134 -29.34 -30.17 12.35
N VAL A 135 -30.54 -30.54 11.91
CA VAL A 135 -31.51 -31.31 12.70
C VAL A 135 -31.87 -32.59 11.94
N VAL A 136 -31.82 -33.72 12.63
CA VAL A 136 -32.26 -35.04 12.15
C VAL A 136 -33.71 -35.24 12.59
N THR A 137 -34.61 -35.79 11.76
CA THR A 137 -35.75 -36.64 12.19
C THR A 137 -36.64 -37.12 11.01
N ALA A 138 -37.17 -38.33 11.18
CA ALA A 138 -38.34 -38.96 10.53
C ALA A 138 -38.20 -39.67 9.15
N MET A 139 -39.00 -40.73 9.04
CA MET A 139 -39.06 -41.77 8.00
C MET A 139 -40.39 -41.71 7.22
N ALA A 140 -40.51 -42.52 6.16
CA ALA A 140 -41.77 -42.99 5.51
C ALA A 140 -42.61 -41.89 4.78
N VAL A 141 -43.34 -42.10 3.67
CA VAL A 141 -43.46 -43.09 2.56
C VAL A 141 -44.08 -42.29 1.36
N SER A 142 -44.31 -42.76 0.12
CA SER A 142 -44.34 -44.10 -0.50
C SER A 142 -44.08 -44.05 -2.02
N ASP A 143 -44.18 -45.21 -2.68
CA ASP A 143 -44.60 -45.46 -4.07
C ASP A 143 -44.25 -44.48 -5.21
N PHE A 144 -43.47 -44.97 -6.17
CA PHE A 144 -43.82 -44.80 -7.58
C PHE A 144 -43.51 -46.08 -8.37
N GLY A 145 -44.55 -46.77 -8.83
CA GLY A 145 -44.43 -48.00 -9.61
C GLY A 145 -43.96 -47.73 -11.04
N GLY A 146 -43.23 -48.67 -11.63
CA GLY A 146 -42.69 -48.52 -12.98
C GLY A 146 -41.83 -49.69 -13.46
N GLN A 147 -42.44 -50.86 -13.70
CA GLN A 147 -41.87 -51.87 -14.58
C GLN A 147 -42.86 -52.22 -15.69
N SER A 148 -42.67 -51.59 -16.84
CA SER A 148 -43.21 -52.09 -18.10
C SER A 148 -42.35 -53.25 -18.55
N VAL A 149 -42.94 -54.44 -18.73
CA VAL A 149 -42.40 -55.50 -19.57
C VAL A 149 -43.49 -55.94 -20.53
N GLU A 150 -43.22 -55.78 -21.82
CA GLU A 150 -44.00 -56.35 -22.91
C GLU A 150 -43.91 -57.88 -22.86
N LEU A 151 -44.93 -58.58 -23.38
CA LEU A 151 -44.75 -59.81 -24.15
C LEU A 151 -46.04 -60.18 -24.90
N GLN A 152 -46.02 -59.89 -26.21
CA GLN A 152 -46.56 -60.66 -27.34
C GLN A 152 -47.56 -61.81 -27.08
N GLY A 153 -48.65 -61.86 -27.87
CA GLY A 153 -49.41 -63.09 -28.12
C GLY A 153 -50.90 -62.88 -28.35
#